data_AF-A0A6L5ZMH0-F1
#
_entry.id   AF-A0A6L5ZMH0-F1
#
_cell.length_a   1.000
_cell.length_b   1.000
_cell.length_c   1.000
_cell.angle_alpha   90.00
_cell.angle_beta   90.00
_cell.angle_gamma   90.00
#
_symmetry.space_group_name_H-M   'P 1'
#
loop_
_entity.id
_entity.type
_entity.pdbx_description
1 polymer ?
#
loop_
_entity_poly.entity_id
_entity_poly.type
_entity_poly.pdbx_seq_one_letter_code
_entity_poly.pdbx_strand_id
1 'polypeptide(L)'
;AWQGNNPSDFTDDQFSQAIEELTKQVDSGQIRQVTGNDYIASLESGDVIAVIGWSGDLFALGEDFGFEIPESGGMLWTDNMLIPALAAHKKNAEMIMNYYYDPKVAAEVAAYVNYICPVEGAKAEMEKIDPALAASEFIFPSAATLDRTYVFKALTPEQGDKYEREFQTAIGN
;
A
#
# COMPACT_ATOMS: atom_id res chain seq x y z
N ALA A 1 -1.20 -12.43 10.77
CA ALA A 1 0.16 -11.98 10.45
C ALA A 1 1.07 -12.05 11.69
N TRP A 2 2.28 -12.60 11.50
CA TRP A 2 3.32 -13.08 12.44
C TRP A 2 2.90 -13.62 13.82
N GLN A 3 2.24 -12.82 14.66
CA GLN A 3 1.61 -13.24 15.92
C GLN A 3 0.36 -14.12 15.72
N GLY A 4 -0.04 -14.37 14.47
CA GLY A 4 -1.20 -15.20 14.11
C GLY A 4 -2.55 -14.46 14.09
N ASN A 5 -2.59 -13.19 14.48
CA ASN A 5 -3.80 -12.36 14.46
C ASN A 5 -4.20 -11.96 13.03
N ASN A 6 -5.50 -11.80 12.75
CA ASN A 6 -6.00 -11.39 11.43
C ASN A 6 -6.08 -9.85 11.33
N PRO A 7 -5.31 -9.17 10.46
CA PRO A 7 -5.38 -7.71 10.31
C PRO A 7 -6.75 -7.19 9.82
N SER A 8 -7.56 -8.05 9.21
CA SER A 8 -8.93 -7.72 8.78
C SER A 8 -9.97 -7.90 9.88
N ASP A 9 -9.64 -8.60 10.97
CA ASP A 9 -10.54 -8.83 12.10
C ASP A 9 -9.75 -9.08 13.38
N PHE A 10 -9.52 -8.01 14.14
CA PHE A 10 -8.80 -8.05 15.42
C PHE A 10 -9.58 -7.34 16.54
N THR A 11 -9.28 -7.72 17.78
CA THR A 11 -9.75 -7.07 19.01
C THR A 11 -8.82 -5.95 19.45
N ASP A 12 -9.30 -5.07 20.31
CA ASP A 12 -8.46 -4.05 20.97
C ASP A 12 -7.23 -4.66 21.65
N ASP A 13 -7.38 -5.81 22.34
CA ASP A 13 -6.24 -6.49 22.98
C ASP A 13 -5.20 -6.96 21.96
N GLN A 14 -5.63 -7.45 20.79
CA GLN A 14 -4.72 -7.86 19.72
C GLN A 14 -4.01 -6.65 19.08
N PHE A 15 -4.69 -5.51 18.99
CA PHE A 15 -4.05 -4.27 18.55
C PHE A 15 -3.00 -3.80 19.56
N SER A 16 -3.34 -3.79 20.86
CA SER A 16 -2.39 -3.41 21.91
C SER A 16 -1.17 -4.33 21.94
N GLN A 17 -1.32 -5.64 21.72
CA GLN A 17 -0.18 -6.57 21.57
C GLN A 17 0.72 -6.24 20.38
N ALA A 18 0.14 -5.77 19.27
CA ALA A 18 0.91 -5.33 18.10
C ALA A 18 1.67 -4.03 18.39
N ILE A 19 1.05 -3.08 19.11
CA ILE A 19 1.68 -1.84 19.57
C ILE A 19 2.84 -2.14 20.52
N GLU A 20 2.64 -3.02 21.51
CA GLU A 20 3.72 -3.43 22.42
C GLU A 20 4.92 -4.02 21.68
N GLU A 21 4.66 -4.81 20.64
CA GLU A 21 5.72 -5.36 19.80
C GLU A 21 6.42 -4.28 18.97
N LEU A 22 5.66 -3.38 18.34
CA LEU A 22 6.21 -2.24 17.62
C LEU A 22 7.14 -1.40 18.52
N THR A 23 6.69 -1.06 19.72
CA THR A 23 7.49 -0.30 20.70
C THR A 23 8.79 -1.01 21.03
N LYS A 24 8.79 -2.33 21.26
CA LYS A 24 10.03 -3.10 21.50
C LYS A 24 11.00 -3.02 20.31
N GLN A 25 10.48 -3.10 19.09
CA GLN A 25 11.32 -3.04 17.88
C GLN A 25 11.90 -1.64 17.66
N VAL A 26 11.14 -0.58 17.99
CA VAL A 26 11.63 0.81 17.99
C VAL A 26 12.69 1.01 19.09
N ASP A 27 12.38 0.63 20.34
CA ASP A 27 13.27 0.79 21.50
C ASP A 27 14.60 0.04 21.35
N SER A 28 14.58 -1.13 20.70
CA SER A 28 15.77 -1.92 20.40
C SER A 28 16.64 -1.34 19.27
N GLY A 29 16.11 -0.38 18.51
CA GLY A 29 16.75 0.18 17.32
C GLY A 29 16.64 -0.69 16.06
N GLN A 30 15.92 -1.82 16.12
CA GLN A 30 15.62 -2.65 14.95
C GLN A 30 14.81 -1.87 13.91
N ILE A 31 13.81 -1.11 14.37
CA ILE A 31 13.14 -0.11 13.55
C ILE A 31 13.86 1.22 13.76
N ARG A 32 14.65 1.61 12.77
CA ARG A 32 15.44 2.85 12.80
C ARG A 32 14.54 4.09 12.83
N GLN A 33 13.48 4.10 12.03
CA GLN A 33 12.56 5.22 11.87
C GLN A 33 11.24 4.76 11.26
N VAL A 34 10.17 5.51 11.54
CA VAL A 34 8.89 5.40 10.84
C VAL A 34 8.65 6.70 10.11
N THR A 35 8.56 6.64 8.80
CA THR A 35 8.39 7.80 7.91
C THR A 35 7.14 7.61 7.07
N GLY A 36 6.69 8.69 6.41
CA GLY A 36 5.81 8.56 5.24
C GLY A 36 6.60 7.98 4.06
N ASN A 37 6.47 8.59 2.88
CA ASN A 37 7.12 8.11 1.65
C ASN A 37 8.63 8.42 1.54
N ASP A 38 9.27 8.88 2.62
CA ASP A 38 10.66 9.36 2.63
C ASP A 38 11.72 8.25 2.88
N TYR A 39 11.39 6.98 2.62
CA TYR A 39 12.27 5.84 2.90
C TYR A 39 13.25 5.49 1.79
N ILE A 40 13.01 5.95 0.54
CA ILE A 40 13.84 5.62 -0.64
C ILE A 40 15.30 6.05 -0.43
N ALA A 41 15.53 7.29 0.02
CA ALA A 41 16.88 7.81 0.23
C ALA A 41 17.67 7.00 1.29
N SER A 42 16.97 6.42 2.28
CA SER A 42 17.60 5.60 3.32
C SER A 42 17.98 4.21 2.80
N LEU A 43 17.24 3.67 1.82
CA LEU A 43 17.62 2.45 1.11
C LEU A 43 18.83 2.71 0.22
N GLU A 44 18.82 3.78 -0.57
CA GLU A 44 19.92 4.13 -1.48
C GLU A 44 21.24 4.44 -0.75
N SER A 45 21.19 5.10 0.41
CA SER A 45 22.37 5.38 1.23
C SER A 45 22.91 4.14 1.96
N GLY A 46 22.09 3.08 2.09
CA GLY A 46 22.38 1.92 2.92
C GLY A 46 22.18 2.13 4.43
N ASP A 47 21.52 3.22 4.83
CA ASP A 47 21.17 3.47 6.24
C ASP A 47 20.14 2.46 6.78
N VAL A 48 19.33 1.87 5.89
CA VAL A 48 18.45 0.74 6.16
C VAL A 48 18.62 -0.33 5.08
N ILE A 49 18.42 -1.60 5.45
CA ILE A 49 18.53 -2.75 4.51
C ILE A 49 17.17 -3.28 4.05
N ALA A 50 16.08 -2.85 4.70
CA ALA A 50 14.71 -3.26 4.41
C ALA A 50 13.73 -2.21 4.93
N VAL A 51 12.56 -2.10 4.28
CA VAL A 51 11.48 -1.19 4.67
C VAL A 51 10.13 -1.90 4.54
N ILE A 52 9.13 -1.40 5.27
CA ILE A 52 7.74 -1.61 4.89
C ILE A 52 7.40 -0.46 3.95
N GLY A 53 7.22 -0.76 2.67
CA GLY A 53 7.00 0.24 1.62
C GLY A 53 5.88 -0.16 0.66
N TRP A 54 5.64 0.69 -0.32
CA TRP A 54 4.57 0.52 -1.30
C TRP A 54 5.08 -0.19 -2.56
N SER A 55 4.26 -1.06 -3.15
CA SER A 55 4.69 -1.89 -4.28
C SER A 55 5.13 -1.10 -5.51
N GLY A 56 4.46 0.02 -5.82
CA GLY A 56 4.79 0.86 -6.96
C GLY A 56 6.08 1.67 -6.78
N ASP A 57 6.50 1.92 -5.54
CA ASP A 57 7.73 2.67 -5.25
C ASP A 57 8.99 1.85 -5.59
N LEU A 58 8.87 0.53 -5.77
CA LEU A 58 9.97 -0.32 -6.23
C LEU A 58 10.49 0.14 -7.59
N PHE A 59 9.66 0.67 -8.48
CA PHE A 59 10.14 1.13 -9.79
C PHE A 59 11.06 2.35 -9.70
N ALA A 60 10.92 3.15 -8.64
CA ALA A 60 11.86 4.23 -8.34
C ALA A 60 13.19 3.70 -7.76
N LEU A 61 13.19 2.47 -7.24
CA LEU A 61 14.37 1.78 -6.72
C LEU A 61 15.06 1.02 -7.87
N GLY A 62 16.39 1.12 -7.96
CA GLY A 62 17.17 0.42 -8.98
C GLY A 62 17.13 -1.11 -8.86
N GLU A 63 17.80 -1.82 -9.78
CA GLU A 63 17.81 -3.30 -9.84
C GLU A 63 18.37 -4.00 -8.58
N ASP A 64 19.01 -3.25 -7.68
CA ASP A 64 19.56 -3.76 -6.42
C ASP A 64 18.47 -4.04 -5.36
N PHE A 65 17.23 -3.57 -5.57
CA PHE A 65 16.12 -3.72 -4.64
C PHE A 65 15.01 -4.60 -5.20
N GLY A 66 14.33 -5.31 -4.30
CA GLY A 66 13.17 -6.14 -4.62
C GLY A 66 11.99 -5.83 -3.71
N PHE A 67 10.79 -6.23 -4.14
CA PHE A 67 9.57 -6.19 -3.35
C PHE A 67 9.03 -7.62 -3.19
N GLU A 68 8.57 -7.96 -1.99
CA GLU A 68 7.95 -9.25 -1.70
C GLU A 68 6.84 -9.05 -0.68
N ILE A 69 5.78 -9.85 -0.80
CA ILE A 69 4.74 -9.97 0.21
C ILE A 69 5.22 -11.03 1.21
N PRO A 70 5.42 -10.76 2.50
CA PRO A 70 5.89 -11.77 3.44
C PRO A 70 4.98 -13.01 3.49
N GLU A 71 5.50 -14.17 3.91
CA GLU A 71 4.68 -15.39 4.14
C GLU A 71 3.55 -15.14 5.15
N SER A 72 3.75 -14.21 6.08
CA SER A 72 2.74 -13.76 7.04
C SER A 72 1.63 -12.89 6.44
N GLY A 73 1.75 -12.58 5.14
CA GLY A 73 0.90 -11.73 4.34
C GLY A 73 1.29 -10.25 4.33
N GLY A 74 0.67 -9.51 3.41
CA GLY A 74 0.86 -8.07 3.22
C GLY A 74 -0.45 -7.29 3.28
N MET A 75 -0.37 -5.96 3.30
CA MET A 75 -1.54 -5.08 3.28
C MET A 75 -2.01 -4.84 1.85
N LEU A 76 -3.28 -5.11 1.57
CA LEU A 76 -3.98 -4.64 0.38
C LEU A 76 -4.71 -3.34 0.71
N TRP A 77 -4.48 -2.33 -0.11
CA TRP A 77 -5.02 -0.99 0.07
C TRP A 77 -5.52 -0.46 -1.27
N THR A 78 -6.35 0.58 -1.21
CA THR A 78 -6.87 1.25 -2.41
C THR A 78 -6.95 2.75 -2.19
N ASP A 79 -6.52 3.52 -3.19
CA ASP A 79 -6.85 4.93 -3.30
C ASP A 79 -8.15 5.10 -4.07
N ASN A 80 -9.01 5.98 -3.56
CA ASN A 80 -10.39 6.11 -4.03
C ASN A 80 -10.64 7.54 -4.50
N MET A 81 -11.07 7.71 -5.75
CA MET A 81 -11.54 9.00 -6.26
C MET A 81 -12.89 9.35 -5.63
N LEU A 82 -12.97 10.50 -4.95
CA LEU A 82 -14.18 11.00 -4.31
C LEU A 82 -14.53 12.39 -4.84
N ILE A 83 -15.82 12.66 -5.06
CA ILE A 83 -16.32 14.00 -5.39
C ILE A 83 -16.92 14.63 -4.13
N PRO A 84 -16.35 15.73 -3.60
CA PRO A 84 -16.92 16.43 -2.46
C PRO A 84 -18.37 16.88 -2.72
N ALA A 85 -19.22 16.81 -1.69
CA ALA A 85 -20.65 17.12 -1.82
C ALA A 85 -20.95 18.53 -2.34
N LEU A 86 -20.04 19.49 -2.10
CA LEU A 86 -20.16 20.89 -2.51
C LEU A 86 -19.23 21.27 -3.67
N ALA A 87 -18.76 20.29 -4.46
CA ALA A 87 -17.86 20.55 -5.57
C ALA A 87 -18.51 21.44 -6.66
N ALA A 88 -17.91 22.60 -6.93
CA ALA A 88 -18.41 23.57 -7.92
C ALA A 88 -18.40 23.04 -9.37
N HIS A 89 -17.55 22.04 -9.66
CA HIS A 89 -17.35 21.47 -11.00
C HIS A 89 -17.53 19.96 -11.04
N LYS A 90 -18.57 19.44 -10.37
CA LYS A 90 -18.86 18.00 -10.29
C LYS A 90 -18.81 17.29 -11.65
N LYS A 91 -19.46 17.85 -12.69
CA LYS A 91 -19.48 17.24 -14.03
C LYS A 91 -18.09 17.03 -14.62
N ASN A 92 -17.17 17.97 -14.39
CA ASN A 92 -15.80 17.85 -14.90
C ASN A 92 -15.04 16.73 -14.17
N ALA A 93 -15.23 16.62 -12.85
CA ALA A 93 -14.66 15.54 -12.06
C ALA A 93 -15.17 14.17 -12.55
N GLU A 94 -16.48 14.04 -12.77
CA GLU A 94 -17.08 12.81 -13.33
C GLU A 94 -16.49 12.45 -14.71
N MET A 95 -16.24 13.45 -15.57
CA MET A 95 -15.63 13.22 -16.88
C MET A 95 -14.19 12.71 -16.77
N ILE A 96 -13.40 13.23 -15.82
CA ILE A 96 -12.03 12.73 -15.57
C ILE A 96 -12.07 11.31 -15.01
N MET A 97 -12.95 11.05 -14.04
CA MET A 97 -13.14 9.71 -13.48
C MET A 97 -13.53 8.71 -14.58
N ASN A 98 -14.46 9.07 -15.46
CA ASN A 98 -14.84 8.22 -16.59
C ASN A 98 -13.71 8.01 -17.60
N TYR A 99 -12.90 9.04 -17.87
CA TYR A 99 -11.74 8.91 -18.78
C TYR A 99 -10.68 7.96 -18.23
N TYR A 100 -10.41 7.99 -16.91
CA TYR A 100 -9.48 7.05 -16.28
C TYR A 100 -9.88 5.58 -16.46
N TYR A 101 -11.19 5.29 -16.52
CA TYR A 101 -11.71 3.94 -16.68
C TYR A 101 -11.69 3.43 -18.13
N ASP A 102 -11.22 4.21 -19.10
CA ASP A 102 -10.87 3.66 -20.41
C ASP A 102 -9.65 2.73 -20.26
N PRO A 103 -9.71 1.46 -20.71
CA PRO A 103 -8.63 0.49 -20.47
C PRO A 103 -7.26 0.92 -20.98
N LYS A 104 -7.20 1.68 -22.08
CA LYS A 104 -5.93 2.16 -22.62
C LYS A 104 -5.35 3.24 -21.72
N VAL A 105 -6.18 4.18 -21.27
CA VAL A 105 -5.77 5.24 -20.34
C VAL A 105 -5.33 4.64 -19.01
N ALA A 106 -6.08 3.68 -18.48
CA ALA A 106 -5.74 3.00 -17.23
C ALA A 106 -4.39 2.27 -17.33
N ALA A 107 -4.12 1.62 -18.48
CA ALA A 107 -2.85 0.96 -18.73
C ALA A 107 -1.68 1.95 -18.84
N GLU A 108 -1.86 3.09 -19.53
CA GLU A 108 -0.84 4.15 -19.60
C GLU A 108 -0.51 4.69 -18.20
N VAL A 109 -1.52 4.91 -17.35
CA VAL A 109 -1.29 5.35 -15.97
C VAL A 109 -0.59 4.26 -15.15
N ALA A 110 -1.06 3.01 -15.22
CA ALA A 110 -0.46 1.89 -14.50
C ALA A 110 0.99 1.64 -14.92
N ALA A 111 1.35 1.87 -16.19
CA ALA A 111 2.72 1.73 -16.68
C ALA A 111 3.64 2.81 -16.09
N TYR A 112 3.08 3.98 -15.82
CA TYR A 112 3.82 5.08 -15.21
C TYR A 112 3.98 4.91 -13.69
N VAL A 113 2.90 4.54 -12.98
CA VAL A 113 2.89 4.51 -11.50
C VAL A 113 3.20 3.14 -10.90
N ASN A 114 3.10 2.06 -11.67
CA ASN A 114 3.43 0.68 -11.26
C ASN A 114 2.62 0.13 -10.07
N TYR A 115 1.38 0.59 -9.91
CA TYR A 115 0.42 0.07 -8.92
C TYR A 115 -0.62 -0.85 -9.54
N ILE A 116 -1.31 -1.63 -8.70
CA ILE A 116 -2.42 -2.49 -9.11
C ILE A 116 -3.46 -1.68 -9.89
N CYS A 117 -3.76 -2.09 -11.11
CA CYS A 117 -4.76 -1.44 -11.95
C CYS A 117 -6.15 -2.07 -11.74
N PRO A 118 -7.18 -1.30 -11.33
CA PRO A 118 -8.51 -1.86 -11.06
C PRO A 118 -9.38 -2.00 -12.33
N VAL A 119 -8.90 -1.56 -13.49
CA VAL A 119 -9.71 -1.46 -14.71
C VAL A 119 -9.62 -2.76 -15.52
N GLU A 120 -10.77 -3.41 -15.71
CA GLU A 120 -10.87 -4.60 -16.55
C GLU A 120 -10.44 -4.29 -17.99
N GLY A 121 -9.64 -5.18 -18.58
CA GLY A 121 -9.09 -5.00 -19.94
C GLY A 121 -7.77 -4.22 -20.00
N ALA A 122 -7.39 -3.49 -18.94
CA ALA A 122 -6.14 -2.72 -18.92
C ALA A 122 -4.89 -3.60 -19.11
N LYS A 123 -4.91 -4.86 -18.66
CA LYS A 123 -3.80 -5.80 -18.88
C LYS A 123 -3.52 -6.03 -20.37
N ALA A 124 -4.56 -6.20 -21.19
CA ALA A 124 -4.40 -6.42 -22.63
C ALA A 124 -3.88 -5.17 -23.35
N GLU A 125 -4.19 -3.97 -22.83
CA GLU A 125 -3.60 -2.72 -23.32
C GLU A 125 -2.15 -2.57 -22.84
N MET A 126 -1.86 -2.95 -21.59
CA MET A 126 -0.49 -2.97 -21.04
C MET A 126 0.43 -3.87 -21.86
N GLU A 127 -0.01 -5.04 -22.31
CA GLU A 127 0.80 -5.93 -23.16
C GLU A 127 1.31 -5.26 -24.45
N LYS A 128 0.61 -4.22 -24.93
CA LYS A 128 1.01 -3.43 -26.10
C LYS A 128 2.01 -2.32 -25.75
N ILE A 129 2.02 -1.87 -24.48
CA ILE A 129 2.89 -0.81 -23.95
C ILE A 129 4.20 -1.44 -23.45
N ASP A 130 4.08 -2.36 -22.49
CA ASP A 130 5.18 -3.07 -21.84
C ASP A 130 4.74 -4.49 -21.40
N PRO A 131 5.13 -5.54 -22.16
CA PRO A 131 4.84 -6.93 -21.81
C PRO A 131 5.39 -7.38 -20.45
N ALA A 132 6.48 -6.80 -19.97
CA ALA A 132 7.07 -7.16 -18.68
C ALA A 132 6.19 -6.62 -17.54
N LEU A 133 5.71 -5.38 -17.64
CA LEU A 133 4.76 -4.82 -16.68
C LEU A 133 3.41 -5.53 -16.71
N ALA A 134 2.93 -5.96 -17.89
CA ALA A 134 1.72 -6.76 -18.00
C ALA A 134 1.81 -8.12 -17.29
N ALA A 135 3.01 -8.68 -17.20
CA ALA A 135 3.30 -9.93 -16.49
C ALA A 135 3.56 -9.74 -14.99
N SER A 136 3.67 -8.49 -14.50
CA SER A 136 3.95 -8.21 -13.09
C SER A 136 2.76 -8.56 -12.19
N GLU A 137 2.98 -9.45 -11.23
CA GLU A 137 2.03 -9.79 -10.17
C GLU A 137 1.75 -8.60 -9.22
N PHE A 138 2.56 -7.54 -9.25
CA PHE A 138 2.36 -6.34 -8.43
C PHE A 138 1.53 -5.25 -9.14
N ILE A 139 1.26 -5.41 -10.44
CA ILE A 139 0.36 -4.54 -11.23
C ILE A 139 -0.92 -5.29 -11.61
N PHE A 140 -0.80 -6.57 -11.99
CA PHE A 140 -1.92 -7.44 -12.34
C PHE A 140 -1.85 -8.74 -11.53
N PRO A 141 -2.20 -8.71 -10.24
CA PRO A 141 -2.03 -9.84 -9.33
C PRO A 141 -2.92 -11.03 -9.69
N SER A 142 -2.40 -12.23 -9.51
CA SER A 142 -3.18 -13.46 -9.51
C SER A 142 -4.02 -13.58 -8.23
N ALA A 143 -5.01 -14.47 -8.25
CA ALA A 143 -5.79 -14.79 -7.06
C ALA A 143 -4.90 -15.30 -5.90
N ALA A 144 -3.89 -16.12 -6.21
CA ALA A 144 -2.96 -16.65 -5.21
C ALA A 144 -2.11 -15.54 -4.55
N THR A 145 -1.73 -14.51 -5.32
CA THR A 145 -1.07 -13.32 -4.78
C THR A 145 -2.01 -12.53 -3.86
N LEU A 146 -3.26 -12.33 -4.28
CA LEU A 146 -4.27 -11.63 -3.47
C LEU A 146 -4.65 -12.38 -2.19
N ASP A 147 -4.69 -13.71 -2.21
CA ASP A 147 -4.99 -14.56 -1.05
C ASP A 147 -3.95 -14.42 0.08
N ARG A 148 -2.76 -13.89 -0.22
CA ARG A 148 -1.70 -13.56 0.75
C ARG A 148 -1.82 -12.14 1.31
N THR A 149 -2.89 -11.42 0.99
CA THR A 149 -3.06 -10.03 1.42
C THR A 149 -4.25 -9.85 2.35
N TYR A 150 -4.20 -8.79 3.15
CA TYR A 150 -5.24 -8.41 4.10
C TYR A 150 -5.68 -6.99 3.84
N VAL A 151 -6.96 -6.72 3.94
CA VAL A 151 -7.47 -5.34 4.05
C VAL A 151 -7.56 -5.02 5.54
N PHE A 152 -7.04 -3.87 5.96
CA PHE A 152 -7.09 -3.46 7.36
C PHE A 152 -8.54 -3.31 7.83
N LYS A 153 -8.82 -3.75 9.05
CA LYS A 153 -10.14 -3.63 9.68
C LYS A 153 -10.64 -2.17 9.64
N ALA A 154 -11.88 -1.98 9.21
CA ALA A 154 -12.55 -0.70 9.36
C ALA A 154 -12.74 -0.36 10.85
N LEU A 155 -12.30 0.83 11.25
CA LEU A 155 -12.35 1.30 12.63
C LEU A 155 -13.57 2.19 12.86
N THR A 156 -14.10 2.18 14.09
CA THR A 156 -14.95 3.31 14.54
C THR A 156 -14.10 4.58 14.73
N PRO A 157 -14.70 5.77 14.74
CA PRO A 157 -13.96 7.00 15.03
C PRO A 157 -13.18 6.93 16.35
N GLU A 158 -13.78 6.36 17.40
CA GLU A 158 -13.16 6.22 18.71
C GLU A 158 -11.96 5.26 18.68
N GLN A 159 -12.07 4.15 17.94
CA GLN A 159 -10.96 3.23 17.73
C GLN A 159 -9.85 3.90 16.92
N GLY A 160 -10.18 4.64 15.86
CA GLY A 160 -9.23 5.39 15.05
C GLY A 160 -8.41 6.36 15.90
N ASP A 161 -9.07 7.21 16.68
CA ASP A 161 -8.40 8.19 17.55
C ASP A 161 -7.52 7.53 18.62
N LYS A 162 -7.98 6.41 19.20
CA LYS A 162 -7.23 5.65 20.19
C LYS A 162 -5.98 5.03 19.57
N TYR A 163 -6.15 4.30 18.47
CA TYR A 163 -5.08 3.55 17.82
C TYR A 163 -4.02 4.44 17.19
N GLU A 164 -4.43 5.58 16.63
CA GLU A 164 -3.51 6.59 16.14
C GLU A 164 -2.62 7.11 17.27
N ARG A 165 -3.21 7.44 18.43
CA ARG A 165 -2.43 7.93 19.58
C ARG A 165 -1.45 6.88 20.11
N GLU A 166 -1.89 5.63 20.22
CA GLU A 166 -1.04 4.51 20.64
C GLU A 166 0.11 4.29 19.66
N PHE A 167 -0.16 4.35 18.35
CA PHE A 167 0.84 4.25 17.30
C PHE A 167 1.86 5.40 17.34
N GLN A 168 1.39 6.65 17.42
CA GLN A 168 2.27 7.83 17.50
C GLN A 168 3.20 7.74 18.74
N THR A 169 2.65 7.34 19.88
CA THR A 169 3.43 7.14 21.10
C THR A 169 4.51 6.05 20.91
N ALA A 170 4.15 4.94 20.27
CA ALA A 170 5.06 3.81 20.04
C ALA A 170 6.24 4.17 19.10
N ILE A 171 6.03 5.08 18.16
CA ILE A 171 7.06 5.54 17.22
C ILE A 171 7.85 6.77 17.73
N GLY A 172 7.54 7.25 18.95
CA GLY A 172 8.27 8.32 19.61
C GLY A 172 7.79 9.74 19.31
N ASN A 173 6.54 9.91 18.86
CA ASN A 173 5.91 11.21 18.60
C ASN A 173 4.96 11.67 19.71
#